data_AF-A0A7V9G3E2-F1
#
_entry.id   AF-A0A7V9G3E2-F1
#
_cell.length_a   1.000
_cell.length_b   1.000
_cell.length_c   1.000
_cell.angle_alpha   90.00
_cell.angle_beta   90.00
_cell.angle_gamma   90.00
#
_symmetry.space_group_name_H-M   'P 1'
#
loop_
_entity.id
_entity.type
_entity.pdbx_description
1 polymer ?
#
loop_
_entity_poly.entity_id
_entity_poly.type
_entity_poly.pdbx_seq_one_letter_code
_entity_poly.pdbx_strand_id
1 'polypeptide(L)'
;MPTATLPRSAQPLAGAERPTLAQVRVLRRVATQDVEERNKLQALLTDGIPGVKDKWRTAALAFALGKFSDAEELIDAKEPAGQALLGLINAELGEYGDAKVNFLAAAKSVPEAKGELVRALLDAGEDDAAEKALAGLPEGVERDFLNGRLLESRSQIEAAIKAYEAALEADPQNVEAAFKIGVLLDRIGDDDLAAEHYLVCADATPPYLPAVTNLGILYEERGESNAALDCFRQVLAYNPRDRRALTLLRDAKASRTMYYDEREERERERMEKIMRTSVNDFELSVRSRNCLAKMNIFTLGDLLRITEQEMLSYKNFGETSLKEVKEMLAARNLRLGMFREGDERSISKADQKILGESVEKLELSTKSAPVLENLGVSRIGDLAQYTDLDLYRAPGSGQSVVQELATALGAYGVAVRKPEIKL
;
A
#
# COMPACT_ATOMS: atom_id res chain seq x y z
N MET A 1 14.37 34.66 -11.98
CA MET A 1 13.46 33.54 -12.31
C MET A 1 13.60 32.55 -11.16
N PRO A 2 12.57 32.29 -10.33
CA PRO A 2 12.66 31.22 -9.35
C PRO A 2 12.91 29.94 -10.14
N THR A 3 14.02 29.26 -9.87
CA THR A 3 14.32 27.95 -10.45
C THR A 3 13.18 27.02 -10.07
N ALA A 4 12.29 26.73 -11.01
CA ALA A 4 11.25 25.73 -10.81
C ALA A 4 11.95 24.44 -10.38
N THR A 5 11.76 24.08 -9.11
CA THR A 5 12.31 22.85 -8.54
C THR A 5 11.72 21.69 -9.31
N LEU A 6 12.59 20.91 -9.96
CA LEU A 6 12.19 19.74 -10.74
C LEU A 6 11.40 18.77 -9.82
N PRO A 7 10.18 18.37 -10.20
CA PRO A 7 9.40 17.42 -9.42
C PRO A 7 10.17 16.11 -9.23
N ARG A 8 9.97 15.44 -8.09
CA ARG A 8 10.67 14.17 -7.78
C ARG A 8 10.44 13.12 -8.87
N SER A 9 9.22 13.03 -9.40
CA SER A 9 8.88 12.12 -10.50
C SER A 9 9.70 12.37 -11.77
N ALA A 10 10.09 13.62 -12.05
CA ALA A 10 10.84 14.02 -13.22
C ALA A 10 12.37 13.99 -13.04
N GLN A 11 12.88 13.65 -11.86
CA GLN A 11 14.32 13.57 -11.61
C GLN A 11 15.08 12.70 -12.62
N PRO A 12 14.56 11.52 -13.04
CA PRO A 12 15.23 10.71 -14.06
C PRO A 12 15.44 11.44 -15.40
N LEU A 13 14.59 12.42 -15.74
CA LEU A 13 14.73 13.19 -16.97
C LEU A 13 15.93 14.15 -16.93
N ALA A 14 16.30 14.66 -15.76
CA ALA A 14 17.42 15.62 -15.63
C ALA A 14 18.75 14.95 -15.29
N GLY A 15 18.80 13.61 -15.24
CA GLY A 15 20.03 12.85 -15.00
C GLY A 15 21.05 12.98 -16.14
N ALA A 16 22.31 12.66 -15.82
CA ALA A 16 23.40 12.67 -16.81
C ALA A 16 23.15 11.68 -17.95
N GLU A 17 22.64 10.49 -17.62
CA GLU A 17 22.24 9.46 -18.57
C GLU A 17 20.78 9.63 -18.99
N ARG A 18 20.43 9.07 -20.15
CA ARG A 18 19.03 9.01 -20.58
C ARG A 18 18.25 8.08 -19.64
N PRO A 19 17.01 8.41 -19.28
CA PRO A 19 16.21 7.55 -18.43
C PRO A 19 15.87 6.25 -19.17
N THR A 20 15.77 5.17 -18.42
CA THR A 20 15.41 3.85 -18.94
C THR A 20 13.93 3.81 -19.34
N LEU A 21 13.55 2.87 -20.21
CA LEU A 21 12.13 2.69 -20.61
C LEU A 21 11.24 2.36 -19.39
N ALA A 22 11.76 1.63 -18.41
CA ALA A 22 11.08 1.39 -17.14
C ALA A 22 10.83 2.69 -16.35
N GLN A 23 11.81 3.60 -16.28
CA GLN A 23 11.62 4.91 -15.65
C GLN A 23 10.59 5.76 -16.40
N VAL A 24 10.54 5.67 -17.74
CA VAL A 24 9.53 6.35 -18.55
C VAL A 24 8.12 5.79 -18.27
N ARG A 25 7.97 4.46 -18.12
CA ARG A 25 6.69 3.84 -17.71
C ARG A 25 6.25 4.28 -16.31
N VAL A 26 7.18 4.34 -15.35
CA VAL A 26 6.89 4.84 -14.00
C VAL A 26 6.45 6.31 -14.05
N LEU A 27 7.15 7.15 -14.82
CA LEU A 27 6.78 8.55 -14.99
C LEU A 27 5.37 8.69 -15.59
N ARG A 28 5.04 7.90 -16.62
CA ARG A 28 3.69 7.85 -17.21
C ARG A 28 2.65 7.44 -16.19
N ARG A 29 2.88 6.36 -15.46
CA ARG A 29 1.98 5.87 -14.40
C ARG A 29 1.69 6.97 -13.38
N VAL A 30 2.72 7.63 -12.87
CA VAL A 30 2.57 8.76 -11.93
C VAL A 30 1.75 9.89 -12.56
N ALA A 31 2.06 10.28 -13.80
CA ALA A 31 1.33 11.31 -14.54
C ALA A 31 -0.12 10.95 -14.88
N THR A 32 -0.48 9.67 -14.88
CA THR A 32 -1.85 9.20 -15.10
C THR A 32 -2.68 9.15 -13.83
N GLN A 33 -2.06 8.84 -12.68
CA GLN A 33 -2.78 8.58 -11.43
C GLN A 33 -2.85 9.80 -10.50
N ASP A 34 -1.89 10.73 -10.59
CA ASP A 34 -1.79 11.92 -9.73
C ASP A 34 -2.00 13.21 -10.54
N VAL A 35 -3.09 13.92 -10.25
CA VAL A 35 -3.45 15.16 -10.95
C VAL A 35 -2.51 16.31 -10.61
N GLU A 36 -2.04 16.41 -9.36
CA GLU A 36 -1.14 17.48 -8.95
C GLU A 36 0.23 17.31 -9.62
N GLU A 37 0.75 16.08 -9.59
CA GLU A 37 2.02 15.76 -10.22
C GLU A 37 1.94 15.91 -11.75
N ARG A 38 0.84 15.47 -12.37
CA ARG A 38 0.57 15.72 -13.79
C ARG A 38 0.63 17.20 -14.16
N ASN A 39 0.07 18.09 -13.33
CA ASN A 39 0.12 19.54 -13.58
C ASN A 39 1.55 20.09 -13.50
N LYS A 40 2.37 19.62 -12.55
CA LYS A 40 3.79 19.99 -12.47
C LYS A 40 4.57 19.55 -13.70
N LEU A 41 4.32 18.31 -14.16
CA LEU A 41 4.91 17.78 -15.40
C LEU A 41 4.46 18.55 -16.65
N GLN A 42 3.20 19.00 -16.68
CA GLN A 42 2.68 19.82 -17.77
C GLN A 42 3.35 21.20 -17.85
N ALA A 43 3.61 21.83 -16.69
CA ALA A 43 4.38 23.06 -16.60
C ALA A 43 5.82 22.82 -17.07
N LEU A 44 6.46 21.73 -16.61
CA LEU A 44 7.81 21.35 -17.02
C LEU A 44 7.95 21.14 -18.53
N LEU A 45 6.94 20.55 -19.19
CA LEU A 45 6.93 20.40 -20.65
C LEU A 45 6.85 21.76 -21.37
N THR A 46 6.18 22.75 -20.77
CA THR A 46 6.00 24.09 -21.33
C THR A 46 7.25 24.96 -21.13
N ASP A 47 7.80 24.94 -19.92
CA ASP A 47 8.93 25.77 -19.51
C ASP A 47 10.28 25.19 -19.95
N GLY A 48 10.30 23.89 -20.29
CA GLY A 48 11.49 23.12 -20.62
C GLY A 48 12.13 22.48 -19.40
N ILE A 49 12.74 21.31 -19.60
CA ILE A 49 13.42 20.56 -18.55
C ILE A 49 14.77 21.25 -18.24
N PRO A 50 15.03 21.73 -17.01
CA PRO A 50 16.27 22.43 -16.68
C PRO A 50 17.51 21.58 -16.99
N GLY A 51 18.49 22.19 -17.65
CA GLY A 51 19.77 21.53 -17.98
C GLY A 51 19.69 20.51 -19.13
N VAL A 52 18.50 20.27 -19.68
CA VAL A 52 18.28 19.29 -20.76
C VAL A 52 17.99 20.02 -22.07
N LYS A 53 18.80 19.74 -23.09
CA LYS A 53 18.58 20.19 -24.48
C LYS A 53 18.19 19.06 -25.43
N ASP A 54 18.16 17.83 -24.92
CA ASP A 54 17.88 16.62 -25.67
C ASP A 54 16.38 16.53 -26.00
N LYS A 55 16.05 16.46 -27.30
CA LYS A 55 14.67 16.32 -27.77
C LYS A 55 14.02 15.04 -27.26
N TRP A 56 14.81 13.97 -27.10
CA TRP A 56 14.29 12.67 -26.68
C TRP A 56 13.68 12.73 -25.27
N ARG A 57 14.29 13.47 -24.33
CA ARG A 57 13.77 13.61 -22.96
C ARG A 57 12.47 14.41 -22.93
N THR A 58 12.37 15.44 -23.76
CA THR A 58 11.12 16.19 -23.95
C THR A 58 10.04 15.31 -24.58
N ALA A 59 10.39 14.46 -25.54
CA ALA A 59 9.49 13.47 -26.12
C ALA A 59 9.01 12.44 -25.07
N ALA A 60 9.92 11.94 -24.22
CA ALA A 60 9.57 11.01 -23.14
C ALA A 60 8.61 11.64 -22.11
N LEU A 61 8.81 12.93 -21.79
CA LEU A 61 7.87 13.68 -20.95
C LEU A 61 6.51 13.87 -21.62
N ALA A 62 6.48 14.19 -22.93
CA ALA A 62 5.25 14.29 -23.70
C ALA A 62 4.49 12.95 -23.76
N PHE A 63 5.21 11.83 -23.98
CA PHE A 63 4.67 10.47 -23.88
C PHE A 63 4.07 10.19 -22.51
N ALA A 64 4.78 10.51 -21.43
CA ALA A 64 4.29 10.29 -20.07
C ALA A 64 2.99 11.07 -19.79
N LEU A 65 2.85 12.25 -20.38
CA LEU A 65 1.62 13.05 -20.31
C LEU A 65 0.51 12.58 -21.27
N GLY A 66 0.77 11.59 -22.13
CA GLY A 66 -0.18 11.11 -23.14
C GLY A 66 -0.33 12.04 -24.34
N LYS A 67 0.64 12.94 -24.58
CA LYS A 67 0.71 13.79 -25.76
C LYS A 67 1.53 13.12 -26.85
N PHE A 68 0.95 12.08 -27.45
CA PHE A 68 1.66 11.22 -28.38
C PHE A 68 2.09 11.94 -29.67
N SER A 69 1.23 12.81 -30.22
CA SER A 69 1.57 13.64 -31.40
C SER A 69 2.81 14.51 -31.15
N ASP A 70 2.85 15.21 -30.01
CA ASP A 70 3.95 16.10 -29.66
C ASP A 70 5.24 15.29 -29.42
N ALA A 71 5.12 14.08 -28.88
CA ALA A 71 6.25 13.18 -28.69
C ALA A 71 6.82 12.71 -30.04
N GLU A 72 5.95 12.28 -30.97
CA GLU A 72 6.35 11.82 -32.31
C GLU A 72 7.10 12.88 -33.10
N GLU A 73 6.66 14.15 -33.06
CA GLU A 73 7.34 15.26 -33.74
C GLU A 73 8.76 15.52 -33.21
N LEU A 74 9.02 15.17 -31.95
CA LEU A 74 10.31 15.38 -31.30
C LEU A 74 11.26 14.19 -31.48
N ILE A 75 10.74 13.01 -31.83
CA ILE A 75 11.51 11.78 -31.96
C ILE A 75 12.25 11.73 -33.31
N ASP A 76 13.53 11.34 -33.27
CA ASP A 76 14.22 10.87 -34.47
C ASP A 76 13.96 9.36 -34.66
N ALA A 77 13.06 9.02 -35.59
CA ALA A 77 12.68 7.63 -35.90
C ALA A 77 13.83 6.77 -36.45
N LYS A 78 14.97 7.37 -36.80
CA LYS A 78 16.17 6.64 -37.24
C LYS A 78 17.07 6.23 -36.07
N GLU A 79 16.95 6.90 -34.92
CA GLU A 79 17.72 6.60 -33.72
C GLU A 79 17.09 5.42 -32.96
N PRO A 80 17.86 4.42 -32.49
CA PRO A 80 17.32 3.29 -31.74
C PRO A 80 16.51 3.70 -30.49
N ALA A 81 16.94 4.76 -29.79
CA ALA A 81 16.22 5.30 -28.65
C ALA A 81 14.88 5.95 -29.06
N GLY A 82 14.84 6.59 -30.24
CA GLY A 82 13.62 7.12 -30.81
C GLY A 82 12.64 6.02 -31.21
N GLN A 83 13.13 4.96 -31.85
CA GLN A 83 12.35 3.77 -32.18
C GLN A 83 11.78 3.10 -30.92
N ALA A 84 12.55 3.00 -29.83
CA ALA A 84 12.03 2.46 -28.57
C ALA A 84 10.86 3.29 -28.02
N LEU A 85 10.96 4.63 -28.08
CA LEU A 85 9.88 5.51 -27.62
C LEU A 85 8.65 5.48 -28.53
N LEU A 86 8.85 5.39 -29.86
CA LEU A 86 7.75 5.13 -30.81
C LEU A 86 7.09 3.78 -30.53
N GLY A 87 7.87 2.75 -30.21
CA GLY A 87 7.34 1.45 -29.79
C GLY A 87 6.41 1.57 -28.59
N LEU A 88 6.80 2.34 -27.57
CA LEU A 88 5.96 2.61 -26.40
C LEU A 88 4.68 3.37 -26.78
N ILE A 89 4.77 4.38 -27.65
CA ILE A 89 3.61 5.15 -28.14
C ILE A 89 2.63 4.21 -28.85
N ASN A 90 3.11 3.41 -29.80
CA ASN A 90 2.28 2.50 -30.57
C ASN A 90 1.63 1.43 -29.68
N ALA A 91 2.34 0.93 -28.66
CA ALA A 91 1.77 -0.01 -27.70
C ALA A 91 0.61 0.62 -26.90
N GLU A 92 0.75 1.88 -26.47
CA GLU A 92 -0.31 2.61 -25.76
C GLU A 92 -1.52 2.95 -26.66
N LEU A 93 -1.30 3.09 -27.97
CA LEU A 93 -2.37 3.27 -28.96
C LEU A 93 -3.05 1.95 -29.35
N GLY A 94 -2.52 0.80 -28.91
CA GLY A 94 -3.00 -0.53 -29.30
C GLY A 94 -2.52 -0.98 -30.69
N GLU A 95 -1.59 -0.25 -31.30
CA GLU A 95 -0.97 -0.56 -32.59
C GLU A 95 0.20 -1.54 -32.42
N TYR A 96 -0.09 -2.72 -31.88
CA TYR A 96 0.94 -3.68 -31.46
C TYR A 96 1.82 -4.19 -32.61
N GLY A 97 1.30 -4.22 -33.85
CA GLY A 97 2.07 -4.57 -35.04
C GLY A 97 3.23 -3.60 -35.29
N ASP A 98 2.96 -2.29 -35.24
CA ASP A 98 3.98 -1.27 -35.42
C ASP A 98 4.88 -1.15 -34.18
N ALA A 99 4.32 -1.32 -32.99
CA ALA A 99 5.09 -1.39 -31.75
C ALA A 99 6.17 -2.49 -31.82
N LYS A 100 5.78 -3.70 -32.27
CA LYS A 100 6.68 -4.83 -32.49
C LYS A 100 7.81 -4.50 -33.46
N VAL A 101 7.51 -3.85 -34.59
CA VAL A 101 8.53 -3.45 -35.58
C VAL A 101 9.53 -2.47 -34.96
N ASN A 102 9.02 -1.47 -34.24
CA ASN A 102 9.85 -0.45 -33.59
C ASN A 102 10.73 -1.04 -32.48
N PHE A 103 10.18 -1.91 -31.62
CA PHE A 103 10.97 -2.56 -30.58
C PHE A 103 12.01 -3.54 -31.13
N LEU A 104 11.69 -4.30 -32.19
CA LEU A 104 12.66 -5.18 -32.85
C LEU A 104 13.82 -4.39 -33.47
N ALA A 105 13.54 -3.22 -34.04
CA ALA A 105 14.57 -2.34 -34.56
C ALA A 105 15.46 -1.77 -33.43
N ALA A 106 14.84 -1.29 -32.34
CA ALA A 106 15.52 -0.73 -31.18
C ALA A 106 16.35 -1.76 -30.39
N ALA A 107 15.87 -3.00 -30.27
CA ALA A 107 16.46 -4.07 -29.45
C ALA A 107 17.90 -4.44 -29.83
N LYS A 108 18.38 -4.02 -31.00
CA LYS A 108 19.77 -4.21 -31.45
C LYS A 108 20.76 -3.32 -30.68
N SER A 109 20.32 -2.15 -30.21
CA SER A 109 21.16 -1.14 -29.57
C SER A 109 20.64 -0.67 -28.22
N VAL A 110 19.35 -0.92 -27.92
CA VAL A 110 18.68 -0.62 -26.66
C VAL A 110 18.20 -1.95 -26.07
N PRO A 111 18.99 -2.60 -25.20
CA PRO A 111 18.65 -3.92 -24.64
C PRO A 111 17.27 -3.97 -23.96
N GLU A 112 16.86 -2.88 -23.30
CA GLU A 112 15.59 -2.74 -22.60
C GLU A 112 14.39 -2.88 -23.55
N ALA A 113 14.55 -2.56 -24.84
CA ALA A 113 13.49 -2.71 -25.83
C ALA A 113 13.10 -4.19 -26.06
N LYS A 114 13.95 -5.16 -25.67
CA LYS A 114 13.58 -6.58 -25.71
C LYS A 114 12.48 -6.91 -24.69
N GLY A 115 12.54 -6.30 -23.50
CA GLY A 115 11.51 -6.48 -22.47
C GLY A 115 10.18 -5.87 -22.93
N GLU A 116 10.23 -4.67 -23.50
CA GLU A 116 9.04 -4.00 -24.04
C GLU A 116 8.45 -4.72 -25.26
N LEU A 117 9.27 -5.35 -26.10
CA LEU A 117 8.79 -6.22 -27.18
C LEU A 117 7.95 -7.37 -26.62
N VAL A 118 8.42 -8.05 -25.56
CA VAL A 118 7.67 -9.14 -24.93
C VAL A 118 6.35 -8.62 -24.36
N ARG A 119 6.33 -7.44 -23.71
CA ARG A 119 5.10 -6.81 -23.22
C ARG A 119 4.11 -6.58 -24.36
N ALA A 120 4.55 -5.98 -25.47
CA ALA A 120 3.71 -5.71 -26.62
C ALA A 120 3.16 -6.99 -27.28
N LEU A 121 3.94 -8.06 -27.34
CA LEU A 121 3.49 -9.36 -27.86
C LEU A 121 2.43 -10.00 -26.97
N LEU A 122 2.58 -9.92 -25.66
CA LEU A 122 1.59 -10.38 -24.69
C LEU A 122 0.29 -9.57 -24.77
N ASP A 123 0.39 -8.25 -24.91
CA ASP A 123 -0.77 -7.37 -25.08
C ASP A 123 -1.51 -7.63 -26.41
N ALA A 124 -0.78 -8.04 -27.46
CA ALA A 124 -1.34 -8.49 -28.73
C ALA A 124 -1.96 -9.90 -28.69
N GLY A 125 -1.79 -10.65 -27.60
CA GLY A 125 -2.20 -12.06 -27.50
C GLY A 125 -1.34 -13.03 -28.33
N GLU A 126 -0.14 -12.62 -28.77
CA GLU A 126 0.82 -13.46 -29.50
C GLU A 126 1.71 -14.27 -28.54
N ASP A 127 1.12 -15.13 -27.69
CA ASP A 127 1.82 -15.86 -26.62
C ASP A 127 3.04 -16.66 -27.10
N ASP A 128 2.93 -17.35 -28.24
CA ASP A 128 4.04 -18.17 -28.78
C ASP A 128 5.21 -17.31 -29.28
N ALA A 129 4.93 -16.09 -29.75
CA ALA A 129 5.97 -15.14 -30.13
C ALA A 129 6.59 -14.51 -28.88
N ALA A 130 5.77 -14.22 -27.86
CA ALA A 130 6.22 -13.71 -26.58
C ALA A 130 7.15 -14.71 -25.87
N GLU A 131 6.82 -16.00 -25.86
CA GLU A 131 7.65 -17.06 -25.29
C GLU A 131 9.04 -17.13 -25.95
N LYS A 132 9.08 -17.07 -27.29
CA LYS A 132 10.35 -17.04 -28.04
C LYS A 132 11.18 -15.81 -27.73
N ALA A 133 10.54 -14.63 -27.64
CA ALA A 133 11.22 -13.38 -27.32
C ALA A 133 11.72 -13.38 -25.86
N LEU A 134 10.94 -13.93 -24.93
CA LEU A 134 11.27 -14.07 -23.51
C LEU A 134 12.51 -14.94 -23.30
N ALA A 135 12.68 -16.02 -24.07
CA ALA A 135 13.86 -16.87 -23.99
C ALA A 135 15.17 -16.12 -24.27
N GLY A 136 15.12 -15.04 -25.06
CA GLY A 136 16.26 -14.19 -25.40
C GLY A 136 16.58 -13.07 -24.40
N LEU A 137 15.78 -12.93 -23.33
CA LEU A 137 16.04 -12.00 -22.23
C LEU A 137 17.01 -12.63 -21.21
N PRO A 138 17.92 -11.83 -20.61
CA PRO A 138 18.75 -12.31 -19.50
C PRO A 138 17.87 -12.70 -18.30
N GLU A 139 18.36 -13.61 -17.47
CA GLU A 139 17.71 -13.96 -16.20
C GLU A 139 17.69 -12.75 -15.25
N GLY A 140 16.59 -12.63 -14.50
CA GLY A 140 16.39 -11.54 -13.54
C GLY A 140 14.92 -11.08 -13.47
N VAL A 141 14.69 -10.09 -12.60
CA VAL A 141 13.37 -9.56 -12.21
C VAL A 141 12.44 -9.32 -13.40
N GLU A 142 12.93 -8.68 -14.46
CA GLU A 142 12.09 -8.37 -15.63
C GLU A 142 11.65 -9.63 -16.38
N ARG A 143 12.55 -10.61 -16.54
CA ARG A 143 12.23 -11.87 -17.22
C ARG A 143 11.22 -12.69 -16.39
N ASP A 144 11.41 -12.76 -15.08
CA ASP A 144 10.51 -13.50 -14.18
C ASP A 144 9.10 -12.89 -14.19
N PHE A 145 9.02 -11.55 -14.13
CA PHE A 145 7.76 -10.83 -14.25
C PHE A 145 7.05 -11.09 -15.60
N LEU A 146 7.79 -11.03 -16.72
CA LEU A 146 7.22 -11.28 -18.04
C LEU A 146 6.83 -12.75 -18.25
N ASN A 147 7.55 -13.68 -17.63
CA ASN A 147 7.17 -15.09 -17.59
C ASN A 147 5.84 -15.28 -16.83
N GLY A 148 5.67 -14.59 -15.69
CA GLY A 148 4.40 -14.57 -14.96
C GLY A 148 3.25 -14.08 -15.84
N ARG A 149 3.45 -13.01 -16.62
CA ARG A 149 2.44 -12.50 -17.56
C ARG A 149 2.09 -13.49 -18.68
N LEU A 150 3.08 -14.20 -19.21
CA LEU A 150 2.86 -15.24 -20.23
C LEU A 150 2.08 -16.44 -19.67
N LEU A 151 2.38 -16.83 -18.44
CA LEU A 151 1.66 -17.92 -17.77
C LEU A 151 0.23 -17.50 -17.43
N GLU A 152 0.02 -16.23 -17.04
CA GLU A 152 -1.30 -15.62 -16.83
C GLU A 152 -2.14 -15.64 -18.12
N SER A 153 -1.59 -15.22 -19.27
CA SER A 153 -2.32 -15.24 -20.54
C SER A 153 -2.72 -16.66 -20.96
N ARG A 154 -1.88 -17.65 -20.64
CA ARG A 154 -2.15 -19.08 -20.82
C ARG A 154 -3.04 -19.70 -19.75
N SER A 155 -3.60 -18.92 -18.84
CA SER A 155 -4.45 -19.36 -17.72
C SER A 155 -3.79 -20.37 -16.77
N GLN A 156 -2.46 -20.36 -16.67
CA GLN A 156 -1.69 -21.19 -15.72
C GLN A 156 -1.46 -20.39 -14.43
N ILE A 157 -2.52 -20.23 -13.64
CA ILE A 157 -2.58 -19.27 -12.53
C ILE A 157 -1.51 -19.56 -11.45
N GLU A 158 -1.38 -20.80 -11.01
CA GLU A 158 -0.44 -21.16 -9.94
C GLU A 158 1.02 -21.01 -10.38
N ALA A 159 1.30 -21.30 -11.66
CA ALA A 159 2.63 -21.09 -12.22
C ALA A 159 2.94 -19.60 -12.42
N ALA A 160 1.94 -18.81 -12.81
CA ALA A 160 2.06 -17.37 -12.93
C ALA A 160 2.37 -16.71 -11.58
N ILE A 161 1.65 -17.08 -10.52
CA ILE A 161 1.91 -16.61 -9.15
C ILE A 161 3.37 -16.88 -8.76
N LYS A 162 3.87 -18.11 -8.94
CA LYS A 162 5.28 -18.45 -8.63
C LYS A 162 6.30 -17.62 -9.41
N ALA A 163 6.03 -17.33 -10.68
CA ALA A 163 6.92 -16.50 -11.49
C ALA A 163 6.91 -15.03 -11.02
N TYR A 164 5.75 -14.51 -10.61
CA TYR A 164 5.65 -13.18 -10.02
C TYR A 164 6.28 -13.12 -8.62
N GLU A 165 6.13 -14.16 -7.80
CA GLU A 165 6.81 -14.29 -6.50
C GLU A 165 8.32 -14.23 -6.67
N ALA A 166 8.89 -14.97 -7.63
CA ALA A 166 10.32 -14.91 -7.93
C ALA A 166 10.77 -13.49 -8.32
N ALA A 167 9.97 -12.76 -9.10
CA ALA A 167 10.25 -11.36 -9.44
C ALA A 167 10.21 -10.44 -8.20
N LEU A 168 9.27 -10.68 -7.28
CA LEU A 168 9.09 -9.90 -6.06
C LEU A 168 10.14 -10.24 -4.97
N GLU A 169 10.60 -11.49 -4.90
CA GLU A 169 11.72 -11.90 -4.04
C GLU A 169 13.03 -11.23 -4.48
N ALA A 170 13.25 -11.13 -5.79
CA ALA A 170 14.43 -10.49 -6.36
C ALA A 170 14.37 -8.94 -6.29
N ASP A 171 13.19 -8.35 -6.38
CA ASP A 171 12.94 -6.92 -6.15
C ASP A 171 11.66 -6.70 -5.32
N PRO A 172 11.80 -6.53 -3.99
CA PRO A 172 10.67 -6.28 -3.09
C PRO A 172 9.91 -4.97 -3.38
N GLN A 173 10.46 -4.08 -4.22
CA GLN A 173 9.79 -2.84 -4.64
C GLN A 173 9.05 -2.99 -5.97
N ASN A 174 8.99 -4.20 -6.55
CA ASN A 174 8.26 -4.45 -7.78
C ASN A 174 6.74 -4.47 -7.53
N VAL A 175 6.16 -3.28 -7.50
CA VAL A 175 4.72 -3.05 -7.27
C VAL A 175 3.83 -3.68 -8.33
N GLU A 176 4.34 -3.88 -9.56
CA GLU A 176 3.58 -4.51 -10.63
C GLU A 176 3.45 -6.02 -10.38
N ALA A 177 4.51 -6.69 -9.91
CA ALA A 177 4.47 -8.10 -9.53
C ALA A 177 3.52 -8.32 -8.34
N ALA A 178 3.63 -7.51 -7.29
CA ALA A 178 2.72 -7.59 -6.13
C ALA A 178 1.25 -7.40 -6.54
N PHE A 179 0.95 -6.40 -7.37
CA PHE A 179 -0.41 -6.19 -7.88
C PHE A 179 -0.93 -7.39 -8.66
N LYS A 180 -0.09 -7.99 -9.52
CA LYS A 180 -0.47 -9.17 -10.31
C LYS A 180 -0.75 -10.38 -9.43
N ILE A 181 0.06 -10.64 -8.41
CA ILE A 181 -0.22 -11.71 -7.44
C ILE A 181 -1.56 -11.45 -6.75
N GLY A 182 -1.78 -10.24 -6.24
CA GLY A 182 -3.05 -9.86 -5.60
C GLY A 182 -4.27 -10.12 -6.49
N VAL A 183 -4.24 -9.71 -7.76
CA VAL A 183 -5.33 -9.96 -8.73
C VAL A 183 -5.56 -11.45 -8.98
N LEU A 184 -4.50 -12.25 -9.03
CA LEU A 184 -4.62 -13.69 -9.27
C LEU A 184 -5.17 -14.44 -8.06
N LEU A 185 -4.76 -14.04 -6.84
CA LEU A 185 -5.25 -14.59 -5.58
C LEU A 185 -6.73 -14.27 -5.35
N ASP A 186 -7.12 -13.02 -5.60
CA ASP A 186 -8.50 -12.54 -5.58
C ASP A 186 -9.38 -13.37 -6.54
N ARG A 187 -8.89 -13.62 -7.75
CA ARG A 187 -9.59 -14.45 -8.75
C ARG A 187 -9.78 -15.92 -8.32
N ILE A 188 -8.89 -16.48 -7.50
CA ILE A 188 -9.04 -17.86 -6.98
C ILE A 188 -9.76 -17.91 -5.62
N GLY A 189 -10.15 -16.76 -5.07
CA GLY A 189 -10.88 -16.62 -3.81
C GLY A 189 -9.99 -16.67 -2.57
N ASP A 190 -8.68 -16.49 -2.72
CA ASP A 190 -7.75 -16.35 -1.59
C ASP A 190 -7.64 -14.87 -1.21
N ASP A 191 -8.76 -14.35 -0.73
CA ASP A 191 -8.94 -12.92 -0.52
C ASP A 191 -7.90 -12.38 0.47
N ASP A 192 -7.63 -13.10 1.57
CA ASP A 192 -6.76 -12.63 2.65
C ASP A 192 -5.34 -12.36 2.13
N LEU A 193 -4.76 -13.30 1.39
CA LEU A 193 -3.46 -13.10 0.75
C LEU A 193 -3.53 -12.02 -0.35
N ALA A 194 -4.65 -11.93 -1.09
CA ALA A 194 -4.83 -10.87 -2.08
C ALA A 194 -4.75 -9.47 -1.44
N ALA A 195 -5.39 -9.28 -0.28
CA ALA A 195 -5.38 -8.03 0.46
C ALA A 195 -3.97 -7.64 0.91
N GLU A 196 -3.17 -8.60 1.39
CA GLU A 196 -1.77 -8.38 1.75
C GLU A 196 -0.95 -7.84 0.58
N HIS A 197 -1.08 -8.47 -0.60
CA HIS A 197 -0.39 -8.02 -1.81
C HIS A 197 -0.86 -6.65 -2.29
N TYR A 198 -2.15 -6.33 -2.19
CA TYR A 198 -2.63 -4.99 -2.50
C TYR A 198 -2.14 -3.92 -1.50
N LEU A 199 -1.92 -4.28 -0.23
CA LEU A 199 -1.35 -3.37 0.76
C LEU A 199 0.11 -3.04 0.47
N VAL A 200 0.88 -3.97 -0.09
CA VAL A 200 2.25 -3.67 -0.62
C VAL A 200 2.21 -2.53 -1.62
N CYS A 201 1.25 -2.59 -2.53
CA CYS A 201 1.06 -1.58 -3.56
C CYS A 201 0.55 -0.25 -2.98
N ALA A 202 -0.26 -0.28 -1.92
CA ALA A 202 -0.73 0.91 -1.20
C ALA A 202 0.39 1.61 -0.41
N ASP A 203 1.34 0.84 0.13
CA ASP A 203 2.52 1.35 0.86
C ASP A 203 3.63 1.91 -0.05
N ALA A 204 3.57 1.61 -1.34
CA ALA A 204 4.58 2.06 -2.29
C ALA A 204 4.66 3.59 -2.34
N THR A 205 5.83 4.14 -2.66
CA THR A 205 6.03 5.59 -2.79
C THR A 205 6.41 5.93 -4.23
N PRO A 206 5.51 6.50 -5.05
CA PRO A 206 4.09 6.75 -4.79
C PRO A 206 3.23 5.48 -4.85
N PRO A 207 2.04 5.49 -4.22
CA PRO A 207 1.18 4.31 -4.15
C PRO A 207 0.67 3.91 -5.52
N TYR A 208 0.41 2.62 -5.71
CA TYR A 208 -0.16 2.10 -6.96
C TYR A 208 -1.69 2.07 -6.84
N LEU A 209 -2.34 3.14 -7.29
CA LEU A 209 -3.79 3.36 -7.10
C LEU A 209 -4.70 2.26 -7.69
N PRO A 210 -4.35 1.55 -8.78
CA PRO A 210 -5.13 0.40 -9.23
C PRO A 210 -5.27 -0.68 -8.15
N ALA A 211 -4.20 -0.96 -7.39
CA ALA A 211 -4.25 -1.91 -6.29
C ALA A 211 -5.10 -1.39 -5.12
N VAL A 212 -4.97 -0.10 -4.77
CA VAL A 212 -5.80 0.53 -3.73
C VAL A 212 -7.29 0.45 -4.08
N THR A 213 -7.62 0.63 -5.37
CA THR A 213 -9.00 0.48 -5.85
C THR A 213 -9.49 -0.95 -5.70
N ASN A 214 -8.70 -1.95 -6.09
CA ASN A 214 -9.06 -3.35 -5.95
C ASN A 214 -9.16 -3.77 -4.47
N LEU A 215 -8.27 -3.29 -3.61
CA LEU A 215 -8.36 -3.48 -2.16
C LEU A 215 -9.66 -2.93 -1.60
N GLY A 216 -10.09 -1.75 -2.06
CA GLY A 216 -11.36 -1.17 -1.66
C GLY A 216 -12.58 -1.99 -2.11
N ILE A 217 -12.52 -2.58 -3.31
CA ILE A 217 -13.56 -3.51 -3.80
C ILE A 217 -13.60 -4.77 -2.94
N LEU A 218 -12.44 -5.37 -2.68
CA LEU A 218 -12.31 -6.56 -1.85
C LEU A 218 -12.85 -6.34 -0.43
N TYR A 219 -12.58 -5.19 0.18
CA TYR A 219 -13.18 -4.83 1.47
C TYR A 219 -14.70 -4.65 1.40
N GLU A 220 -15.24 -4.13 0.29
CA GLU A 220 -16.68 -4.00 0.10
C GLU A 220 -17.36 -5.36 0.01
N GLU A 221 -16.76 -6.29 -0.74
CA GLU A 221 -17.22 -7.68 -0.88
C GLU A 221 -17.20 -8.45 0.46
N ARG A 222 -16.26 -8.13 1.34
CA ARG A 222 -16.20 -8.65 2.73
C ARG A 222 -17.15 -7.96 3.71
N GLY A 223 -17.85 -6.90 3.29
CA GLY A 223 -18.70 -6.09 4.17
C GLY A 223 -17.95 -5.10 5.07
N GLU A 224 -16.64 -4.92 4.85
CA GLU A 224 -15.78 -3.97 5.57
C GLU A 224 -15.90 -2.56 4.96
N SER A 225 -17.12 -2.01 4.96
CA SER A 225 -17.42 -0.78 4.21
C SER A 225 -16.57 0.43 4.62
N ASN A 226 -16.12 0.53 5.88
CA ASN A 226 -15.27 1.65 6.29
C ASN A 226 -13.87 1.57 5.67
N ALA A 227 -13.24 0.40 5.64
CA ALA A 227 -11.94 0.20 5.00
C ALA A 227 -12.04 0.46 3.48
N ALA A 228 -13.11 -0.01 2.85
CA ALA A 228 -13.40 0.30 1.44
C ALA A 228 -13.49 1.80 1.16
N LEU A 229 -14.21 2.55 2.02
CA LEU A 229 -14.33 4.01 1.89
C LEU A 229 -12.97 4.72 2.02
N ASP A 230 -12.09 4.24 2.88
CA ASP A 230 -10.76 4.82 3.07
C ASP A 230 -9.87 4.57 1.84
N CYS A 231 -9.90 3.37 1.26
CA CYS A 231 -9.26 3.08 -0.04
C CYS A 231 -9.72 4.05 -1.13
N PHE A 232 -11.04 4.21 -1.32
CA PHE A 232 -11.57 5.08 -2.37
C PHE A 232 -11.27 6.57 -2.11
N ARG A 233 -11.25 7.01 -0.83
CA ARG A 233 -10.81 8.36 -0.47
C ARG A 233 -9.35 8.59 -0.80
N GLN A 234 -8.48 7.61 -0.56
CA GLN A 234 -7.07 7.69 -0.91
C GLN A 234 -6.90 7.89 -2.43
N VAL A 235 -7.59 7.10 -3.26
CA VAL A 235 -7.57 7.28 -4.73
C VAL A 235 -8.02 8.69 -5.13
N LEU A 236 -9.09 9.20 -4.51
CA LEU A 236 -9.62 10.54 -4.77
C LEU A 236 -8.72 11.67 -4.26
N ALA A 237 -7.83 11.42 -3.31
CA ALA A 237 -6.84 12.40 -2.88
C ALA A 237 -5.81 12.69 -3.99
N TYR A 238 -5.43 11.67 -4.78
CA TYR A 238 -4.54 11.81 -5.94
C TYR A 238 -5.29 12.25 -7.20
N ASN A 239 -6.50 11.73 -7.41
CA ASN A 239 -7.35 12.09 -8.54
C ASN A 239 -8.79 12.39 -8.10
N PRO A 240 -9.10 13.65 -7.73
CA PRO A 240 -10.44 14.05 -7.26
C PRO A 240 -11.57 13.87 -8.28
N ARG A 241 -11.23 13.64 -9.56
CA ARG A 241 -12.17 13.47 -10.67
C ARG A 241 -12.22 12.04 -11.20
N ASP A 242 -11.62 11.07 -10.52
CA ASP A 242 -11.71 9.67 -10.91
C ASP A 242 -13.18 9.20 -10.82
N ARG A 243 -13.80 8.99 -11.99
CA ARG A 243 -15.22 8.61 -12.10
C ARG A 243 -15.47 7.23 -11.49
N ARG A 244 -14.52 6.30 -11.61
CA ARG A 244 -14.67 4.94 -11.09
C ARG A 244 -14.61 4.99 -9.56
N ALA A 245 -13.61 5.65 -8.99
CA ALA A 245 -13.50 5.81 -7.54
C ALA A 245 -14.70 6.58 -6.93
N LEU A 246 -15.21 7.62 -7.60
CA LEU A 246 -16.43 8.32 -7.15
C LEU A 246 -17.66 7.42 -7.14
N THR A 247 -17.79 6.53 -8.13
CA THR A 247 -18.89 5.56 -8.21
C THR A 247 -18.78 4.53 -7.09
N LEU A 248 -17.61 3.91 -6.96
CA LEU A 248 -17.32 2.94 -5.90
C LEU A 248 -17.50 3.53 -4.49
N LEU A 249 -17.08 4.78 -4.27
CA LEU A 249 -17.31 5.48 -3.00
C LEU A 249 -18.81 5.68 -2.72
N ARG A 250 -19.62 6.00 -3.73
CA ARG A 250 -21.07 6.16 -3.57
C ARG A 250 -21.71 4.82 -3.24
N ASP A 251 -21.32 3.75 -3.93
CA ASP A 251 -21.85 2.42 -3.73
C ASP A 251 -21.48 1.90 -2.33
N ALA A 252 -20.22 2.00 -1.93
CA ALA A 252 -19.78 1.64 -0.57
C ALA A 252 -20.48 2.47 0.53
N LYS A 253 -20.78 3.76 0.29
CA LYS A 253 -21.59 4.57 1.22
C LYS A 253 -23.03 4.05 1.31
N ALA A 254 -23.62 3.66 0.19
CA ALA A 254 -24.97 3.12 0.15
C ALA A 254 -25.04 1.74 0.82
N SER A 255 -24.08 0.85 0.53
CA SER A 255 -23.90 -0.45 1.21
C SER A 255 -23.77 -0.25 2.72
N ARG A 256 -22.93 0.72 3.15
CA ARG A 256 -22.81 1.10 4.57
C ARG A 256 -24.15 1.56 5.16
N THR A 257 -24.93 2.37 4.44
CA THR A 257 -26.24 2.83 4.93
C THR A 257 -27.32 1.73 4.91
N MET A 258 -27.16 0.68 4.10
CA MET A 258 -28.07 -0.47 4.03
C MET A 258 -27.74 -1.55 5.09
N TYR A 259 -26.47 -1.73 5.46
CA TYR A 259 -26.02 -2.79 6.36
C TYR A 259 -25.77 -2.36 7.82
N TYR A 260 -25.78 -1.05 8.13
CA TYR A 260 -25.58 -0.57 9.51
C TYR A 260 -26.88 -0.03 10.14
N ASP A 261 -27.30 -0.72 11.21
CA ASP A 261 -28.40 -0.40 12.14
C ASP A 261 -28.25 1.02 12.72
N GLU A 262 -29.31 1.85 12.69
CA GLU A 262 -29.37 3.21 13.30
C GLU A 262 -28.80 3.23 14.73
N ARG A 263 -28.82 2.09 15.40
CA ARG A 263 -28.25 1.85 16.72
C ARG A 263 -26.75 2.15 16.82
N GLU A 264 -25.93 1.77 15.84
CA GLU A 264 -24.48 2.01 15.90
C GLU A 264 -24.11 3.47 15.65
N GLU A 265 -24.84 4.16 14.77
CA GLU A 265 -24.68 5.60 14.57
C GLU A 265 -25.10 6.36 15.82
N ARG A 266 -26.25 6.00 16.43
CA ARG A 266 -26.64 6.52 17.74
C ARG A 266 -25.58 6.25 18.81
N GLU A 267 -24.94 5.08 18.79
CA GLU A 267 -23.88 4.74 19.74
C GLU A 267 -22.58 5.51 19.47
N ARG A 268 -22.17 5.70 18.20
CA ARG A 268 -21.01 6.52 17.81
C ARG A 268 -21.23 8.00 18.09
N GLU A 269 -22.38 8.57 17.74
CA GLU A 269 -22.76 9.94 18.06
C GLU A 269 -22.86 10.14 19.57
N ARG A 270 -23.45 9.17 20.29
CA ARG A 270 -23.49 9.18 21.76
C ARG A 270 -22.08 9.15 22.34
N MET A 271 -21.18 8.33 21.79
CA MET A 271 -19.80 8.24 22.24
C MET A 271 -19.01 9.53 21.94
N GLU A 272 -19.14 10.10 20.74
CA GLU A 272 -18.49 11.37 20.37
C GLU A 272 -18.97 12.52 21.28
N LYS A 273 -20.28 12.54 21.58
CA LYS A 273 -20.86 13.49 22.52
C LYS A 273 -20.31 13.30 23.94
N ILE A 274 -20.17 12.06 24.39
CA ILE A 274 -19.55 11.73 25.69
C ILE A 274 -18.12 12.26 25.73
N MET A 275 -17.31 12.00 24.70
CA MET A 275 -15.90 12.43 24.63
C MET A 275 -15.73 13.95 24.74
N ARG A 276 -16.64 14.72 24.13
CA ARG A 276 -16.63 16.19 24.16
C ARG A 276 -17.27 16.77 25.42
N THR A 277 -17.91 15.96 26.26
CA THR A 277 -18.56 16.45 27.48
C THR A 277 -17.50 16.90 28.48
N SER A 278 -17.70 18.10 29.04
CA SER A 278 -16.76 18.71 29.98
C SER A 278 -16.85 18.00 31.32
N VAL A 279 -15.70 17.75 31.96
CA VAL A 279 -15.68 17.14 33.30
C VAL A 279 -16.26 18.09 34.36
N ASN A 280 -16.37 19.38 34.05
CA ASN A 280 -17.01 20.37 34.92
C ASN A 280 -18.54 20.29 34.94
N ASP A 281 -19.15 19.57 33.98
CA ASP A 281 -20.61 19.38 33.91
C ASP A 281 -21.11 18.34 34.94
N PHE A 282 -20.19 17.71 35.68
CA PHE A 282 -20.50 16.69 36.67
C PHE A 282 -20.34 17.20 38.10
N GLU A 283 -21.18 16.68 39.00
CA GLU A 283 -21.16 16.96 40.43
C GLU A 283 -19.98 16.27 41.12
N LEU A 284 -18.78 16.81 40.89
CA LEU A 284 -17.56 16.38 41.55
C LEU A 284 -17.22 17.33 42.70
N SER A 285 -16.60 16.78 43.75
CA SER A 285 -16.10 17.59 44.86
C SER A 285 -15.11 18.65 44.37
N VAL A 286 -15.04 19.78 45.10
CA VAL A 286 -14.12 20.89 44.78
C VAL A 286 -12.66 20.39 44.70
N ARG A 287 -12.31 19.38 45.51
CA ARG A 287 -11.00 18.72 45.49
C ARG A 287 -10.76 17.97 44.18
N SER A 288 -11.70 17.11 43.78
CA SER A 288 -11.59 16.31 42.55
C SER A 288 -11.51 17.20 41.31
N ARG A 289 -12.31 18.27 41.21
CA ARG A 289 -12.22 19.26 40.11
C ARG A 289 -10.90 19.99 40.05
N ASN A 290 -10.41 20.49 41.19
CA ASN A 290 -9.14 21.22 41.24
C ASN A 290 -7.95 20.35 40.90
N CYS A 291 -8.01 19.05 41.18
CA CYS A 291 -6.97 18.10 40.78
C CYS A 291 -7.04 17.77 39.29
N LEU A 292 -8.23 17.50 38.74
CA LEU A 292 -8.42 17.21 37.31
C LEU A 292 -7.98 18.40 36.43
N ALA A 293 -8.30 19.63 36.85
CA ALA A 293 -7.85 20.84 36.17
C ALA A 293 -6.31 21.00 36.20
N LYS A 294 -5.64 20.62 37.30
CA LYS A 294 -4.17 20.62 37.39
C LYS A 294 -3.51 19.52 36.54
N MET A 295 -4.23 18.42 36.29
CA MET A 295 -3.81 17.35 35.39
C MET A 295 -4.10 17.66 33.91
N ASN A 296 -4.61 18.86 33.58
CA ASN A 296 -5.08 19.25 32.25
C ASN A 296 -6.19 18.34 31.68
N ILE A 297 -7.03 17.78 32.55
CA ILE A 297 -8.17 16.94 32.17
C ILE A 297 -9.41 17.83 32.14
N PHE A 298 -9.90 18.15 30.95
CA PHE A 298 -11.05 19.05 30.78
C PHE A 298 -12.27 18.33 30.22
N THR A 299 -12.07 17.24 29.48
CA THR A 299 -13.15 16.45 28.88
C THR A 299 -13.18 15.02 29.43
N LEU A 300 -14.32 14.34 29.30
CA LEU A 300 -14.37 12.91 29.56
C LEU A 300 -13.40 12.15 28.63
N GLY A 301 -13.20 12.60 27.39
CA GLY A 301 -12.21 11.98 26.50
C GLY A 301 -10.79 11.97 27.09
N ASP A 302 -10.38 13.07 27.71
CA ASP A 302 -9.08 13.16 28.40
C ASP A 302 -9.03 12.22 29.62
N LEU A 303 -10.13 12.16 30.38
CA LEU A 303 -10.26 11.36 31.58
C LEU A 303 -10.18 9.85 31.31
N LEU A 304 -10.79 9.40 30.21
CA LEU A 304 -10.86 8.00 29.82
C LEU A 304 -9.54 7.44 29.26
N ARG A 305 -8.57 8.31 28.97
CA ARG A 305 -7.22 7.92 28.52
C ARG A 305 -6.24 7.71 29.68
N ILE A 306 -6.61 8.14 30.88
CA ILE A 306 -5.74 8.12 32.07
C ILE A 306 -6.11 6.95 32.98
N THR A 307 -5.10 6.31 33.55
CA THR A 307 -5.28 5.16 34.45
C THR A 307 -5.44 5.58 35.91
N GLU A 308 -5.95 4.65 36.72
CA GLU A 308 -6.10 4.85 38.16
C GLU A 308 -4.75 5.11 38.87
N GLN A 309 -3.70 4.42 38.43
CA GLN A 309 -2.35 4.57 38.98
C GLN A 309 -1.77 5.95 38.67
N GLU A 310 -1.98 6.47 37.46
CA GLU A 310 -1.54 7.81 37.06
C GLU A 310 -2.28 8.89 37.86
N MET A 311 -3.58 8.72 38.11
CA MET A 311 -4.33 9.64 38.96
C MET A 311 -3.83 9.65 40.41
N LEU A 312 -3.58 8.48 40.99
CA LEU A 312 -3.07 8.33 42.37
C LEU A 312 -1.63 8.81 42.53
N SER A 313 -0.85 8.84 41.44
CA SER A 313 0.52 9.35 41.47
C SER A 313 0.61 10.86 41.68
N TYR A 314 -0.50 11.58 41.50
CA TYR A 314 -0.51 13.04 41.50
C TYR A 314 -0.67 13.63 42.91
N LYS A 315 0.14 14.64 43.22
CA LYS A 315 0.19 15.26 44.55
C LYS A 315 -1.17 15.87 44.93
N ASN A 316 -1.74 15.40 46.04
CA ASN A 316 -3.05 15.77 46.60
C ASN A 316 -4.28 15.13 45.92
N PHE A 317 -4.11 14.13 45.04
CA PHE A 317 -5.21 13.28 44.59
C PHE A 317 -5.28 12.04 45.48
N GLY A 318 -6.39 11.87 46.21
CA GLY A 318 -6.55 10.79 47.19
C GLY A 318 -7.57 9.73 46.76
N GLU A 319 -7.60 8.61 47.48
CA GLU A 319 -8.51 7.48 47.22
C GLU A 319 -9.99 7.89 47.18
N THR A 320 -10.39 8.88 47.99
CA THR A 320 -11.76 9.41 48.00
C THR A 320 -12.11 10.12 46.70
N SER A 321 -11.18 10.89 46.13
CA SER A 321 -11.37 11.57 44.84
C SER A 321 -11.37 10.58 43.67
N LEU A 322 -10.55 9.53 43.75
CA LEU A 322 -10.56 8.45 42.76
C LEU A 322 -11.90 7.70 42.77
N LYS A 323 -12.45 7.41 43.96
CA LYS A 323 -13.75 6.74 44.11
C LYS A 323 -14.88 7.57 43.51
N GLU A 324 -14.91 8.87 43.77
CA GLU A 324 -15.89 9.81 43.16
C GLU A 324 -15.84 9.78 41.62
N VAL A 325 -14.62 9.82 41.05
CA VAL A 325 -14.42 9.78 39.59
C VAL A 325 -14.87 8.44 39.00
N LYS A 326 -14.58 7.32 39.67
CA LYS A 326 -15.02 5.99 39.24
C LYS A 326 -16.53 5.82 39.29
N GLU A 327 -17.19 6.30 40.34
CA GLU A 327 -18.65 6.23 40.48
C GLU A 327 -19.34 7.05 39.38
N MET A 328 -18.81 8.22 39.06
CA MET A 328 -19.30 9.06 37.95
C MET A 328 -19.19 8.36 36.59
N LEU A 329 -18.06 7.69 36.32
CA LEU A 329 -17.85 6.95 35.08
C LEU A 329 -18.71 5.68 35.01
N ALA A 330 -18.80 4.94 36.11
CA ALA A 330 -19.59 3.71 36.21
C ALA A 330 -21.08 3.95 35.99
N ALA A 331 -21.63 5.09 36.46
CA ALA A 331 -23.02 5.49 36.21
C ALA A 331 -23.36 5.65 34.72
N ARG A 332 -22.35 5.69 33.83
CA ARG A 332 -22.48 5.85 32.38
C ARG A 332 -21.89 4.68 31.59
N ASN A 333 -21.58 3.57 32.25
CA ASN A 333 -20.89 2.41 31.68
C ASN A 333 -19.50 2.73 31.09
N LEU A 334 -18.80 3.71 31.67
CA LEU A 334 -17.45 4.10 31.28
C LEU A 334 -16.44 3.66 32.33
N ARG A 335 -15.16 3.49 31.94
CA ARG A 335 -14.06 3.11 32.84
C ARG A 335 -12.79 3.88 32.49
N LEU A 336 -11.95 4.13 33.50
CA LEU A 336 -10.63 4.76 33.31
C LEU A 336 -9.74 3.86 32.44
N GLY A 337 -8.97 4.48 31.53
CA GLY A 337 -8.02 3.81 30.64
C GLY A 337 -8.61 3.09 29.42
N MET A 338 -9.92 3.21 29.13
CA MET A 338 -10.59 2.45 28.06
C MET A 338 -10.27 2.87 26.62
N PHE A 339 -9.60 4.01 26.40
CA PHE A 339 -9.27 4.54 25.06
C PHE A 339 -7.77 4.73 24.84
N ARG A 340 -6.97 3.87 25.46
CA ARG A 340 -5.52 3.86 25.25
C ARG A 340 -5.22 3.09 23.95
N GLU A 341 -4.33 3.64 23.11
CA GLU A 341 -3.77 2.89 21.98
C GLU A 341 -3.09 1.63 22.53
N GLY A 342 -3.55 0.45 22.08
CA GLY A 342 -3.04 -0.86 22.50
C GLY A 342 -3.98 -1.74 23.34
N ASP A 343 -5.24 -1.36 23.59
CA ASP A 343 -6.23 -2.24 24.26
C ASP A 343 -6.91 -3.19 23.26
N GLU A 344 -6.11 -4.01 22.56
CA GLU A 344 -6.59 -5.28 22.03
C GLU A 344 -7.04 -6.14 23.22
N ARG A 345 -8.23 -6.75 23.10
CA ARG A 345 -8.83 -7.78 23.98
C ARG A 345 -7.98 -8.09 25.21
N SER A 346 -8.47 -7.72 26.41
CA SER A 346 -7.85 -8.06 27.71
C SER A 346 -7.13 -9.42 27.68
N ILE A 347 -5.81 -9.37 27.44
CA ILE A 347 -4.93 -10.52 27.27
C ILE A 347 -4.95 -11.27 28.61
N SER A 348 -5.36 -12.53 28.60
CA SER A 348 -5.43 -13.30 29.85
C SER A 348 -4.01 -13.52 30.40
N LYS A 349 -3.87 -13.82 31.70
CA LYS A 349 -2.56 -14.18 32.28
C LYS A 349 -1.90 -15.38 31.58
N ALA A 350 -2.67 -16.21 30.89
CA ALA A 350 -2.15 -17.33 30.10
C ALA A 350 -1.50 -16.83 28.79
N ASP A 351 -2.10 -15.84 28.14
CA ASP A 351 -1.62 -15.27 26.88
C ASP A 351 -0.36 -14.42 27.11
N GLN A 352 -0.27 -13.69 28.23
CA GLN A 352 0.97 -12.98 28.63
C GLN A 352 2.16 -13.92 28.87
N LYS A 353 1.89 -15.16 29.30
CA LYS A 353 2.94 -16.17 29.50
C LYS A 353 3.46 -16.68 28.16
N ILE A 354 2.57 -16.93 27.20
CA ILE A 354 2.88 -17.41 25.85
C ILE A 354 3.69 -16.36 25.07
N LEU A 355 3.28 -15.09 25.12
CA LEU A 355 3.98 -13.99 24.44
C LEU A 355 5.41 -13.77 24.98
N GLY A 356 5.69 -14.19 26.22
CA GLY A 356 7.02 -14.12 26.83
C GLY A 356 7.94 -15.30 26.49
N GLU A 357 7.46 -16.34 25.79
CA GLU A 357 8.26 -17.51 25.44
C GLU A 357 9.19 -17.26 24.25
N SER A 358 10.28 -18.02 24.18
CA SER A 358 11.25 -17.96 23.08
C SER A 358 10.66 -18.48 21.78
N VAL A 359 10.99 -17.82 20.66
CA VAL A 359 10.63 -18.30 19.31
C VAL A 359 11.24 -19.66 18.96
N GLU A 360 12.28 -20.11 19.67
CA GLU A 360 12.86 -21.46 19.50
C GLU A 360 11.85 -22.59 19.79
N LYS A 361 10.80 -22.30 20.58
CA LYS A 361 9.74 -23.27 20.85
C LYS A 361 8.78 -23.49 19.69
N LEU A 362 8.79 -22.63 18.68
CA LEU A 362 7.90 -22.72 17.52
C LEU A 362 8.30 -23.83 16.54
N GLU A 363 9.33 -24.62 16.84
CA GLU A 363 9.82 -25.77 16.03
C GLU A 363 9.96 -25.46 14.53
N LEU A 364 10.45 -24.25 14.23
CA LEU A 364 10.54 -23.72 12.87
C LEU A 364 11.64 -24.39 12.05
N SER A 365 11.47 -24.43 10.73
CA SER A 365 12.49 -24.92 9.80
C SER A 365 13.77 -24.08 9.82
N THR A 366 14.85 -24.64 9.26
CA THR A 366 16.13 -23.95 9.11
C THR A 366 16.07 -22.72 8.19
N LYS A 367 14.97 -22.52 7.44
CA LYS A 367 14.75 -21.35 6.57
C LYS A 367 14.26 -20.13 7.35
N SER A 368 13.52 -20.34 8.43
CA SER A 368 12.88 -19.27 9.22
C SER A 368 13.80 -18.66 10.27
N ALA A 369 14.82 -19.41 10.72
CA ALA A 369 15.85 -18.94 11.66
C ALA A 369 16.60 -17.67 11.22
N PRO A 370 17.18 -17.58 10.00
CA PRO A 370 17.88 -16.37 9.56
C PRO A 370 16.94 -15.16 9.42
N VAL A 371 15.65 -15.37 9.12
CA VAL A 371 14.66 -14.30 9.01
C VAL A 371 14.34 -13.70 10.39
N LEU A 372 14.14 -14.55 11.40
CA LEU A 372 13.93 -14.10 12.78
C LEU A 372 15.15 -13.39 13.35
N GLU A 373 16.36 -13.87 13.04
CA GLU A 373 17.61 -13.24 13.45
C GLU A 373 17.78 -11.86 12.80
N ASN A 374 17.49 -11.73 11.50
CA ASN A 374 17.52 -10.46 10.77
C ASN A 374 16.49 -9.45 11.31
N LEU A 375 15.33 -9.92 11.74
CA LEU A 375 14.29 -9.08 12.35
C LEU A 375 14.56 -8.75 13.83
N GLY A 376 15.57 -9.38 14.44
CA GLY A 376 15.89 -9.21 15.87
C GLY A 376 14.83 -9.80 16.81
N VAL A 377 14.04 -10.76 16.32
CA VAL A 377 12.92 -11.35 17.05
C VAL A 377 13.42 -12.51 17.90
N SER A 378 13.24 -12.41 19.21
CA SER A 378 13.65 -13.45 20.17
C SER A 378 12.48 -14.06 20.95
N ARG A 379 11.31 -13.39 20.96
CA ARG A 379 10.11 -13.84 21.68
C ARG A 379 8.90 -13.91 20.76
N ILE A 380 7.97 -14.80 21.10
CA ILE A 380 6.70 -14.97 20.38
C ILE A 380 5.91 -13.65 20.33
N GLY A 381 5.93 -12.87 21.42
CA GLY A 381 5.25 -11.58 21.47
C GLY A 381 5.90 -10.48 20.63
N ASP A 382 7.20 -10.59 20.34
CA ASP A 382 7.86 -9.66 19.42
C ASP A 382 7.45 -10.00 17.98
N LEU A 383 7.37 -11.29 17.65
CA LEU A 383 6.93 -11.78 16.35
C LEU A 383 5.48 -11.37 16.03
N ALA A 384 4.59 -11.38 17.03
CA ALA A 384 3.18 -11.02 16.89
C ALA A 384 2.94 -9.53 16.54
N GLN A 385 3.94 -8.66 16.71
CA GLN A 385 3.84 -7.24 16.36
C GLN A 385 4.02 -6.97 14.88
N TYR A 386 4.64 -7.91 14.16
CA TYR A 386 4.84 -7.84 12.72
C TYR A 386 3.55 -8.22 12.00
N THR A 387 3.33 -7.64 10.83
CA THR A 387 2.32 -8.10 9.88
C THR A 387 2.91 -9.19 8.99
N ASP A 388 2.07 -10.02 8.35
CA ASP A 388 2.52 -10.99 7.33
C ASP A 388 3.41 -10.31 6.26
N LEU A 389 3.08 -9.07 5.93
CA LEU A 389 3.86 -8.26 5.00
C LEU A 389 5.23 -7.83 5.53
N ASP A 390 5.34 -7.48 6.80
CA ASP A 390 6.65 -7.14 7.39
C ASP A 390 7.57 -8.37 7.41
N LEU A 391 6.99 -9.56 7.65
CA LEU A 391 7.70 -10.82 7.59
C LEU A 391 8.08 -11.19 6.15
N TYR A 392 7.21 -10.93 5.18
CA TYR A 392 7.50 -11.15 3.76
C TYR A 392 8.65 -10.28 3.25
N ARG A 393 8.68 -9.00 3.66
CA ARG A 393 9.73 -8.03 3.27
C ARG A 393 11.10 -8.31 3.89
N ALA A 394 11.19 -9.20 4.86
CA ALA A 394 12.44 -9.49 5.55
C ALA A 394 13.47 -10.18 4.62
N PRO A 395 14.76 -9.81 4.66
CA PRO A 395 15.77 -10.41 3.79
C PRO A 395 15.90 -11.93 4.00
N GLY A 396 15.79 -12.70 2.90
CA GLY A 396 15.81 -14.16 2.93
C GLY A 396 14.48 -14.80 3.33
N SER A 397 13.43 -13.99 3.50
CA SER A 397 12.05 -14.42 3.67
C SER A 397 11.35 -14.59 2.32
N GLY A 398 10.22 -15.30 2.34
CA GLY A 398 9.34 -15.55 1.20
C GLY A 398 8.05 -16.20 1.69
N GLN A 399 7.09 -16.46 0.78
CA GLN A 399 5.75 -16.92 1.15
C GLN A 399 5.76 -18.19 2.02
N SER A 400 6.67 -19.12 1.71
CA SER A 400 6.83 -20.36 2.50
C SER A 400 7.28 -20.12 3.94
N VAL A 401 8.07 -19.08 4.20
CA VAL A 401 8.54 -18.70 5.54
C VAL A 401 7.44 -17.96 6.30
N VAL A 402 6.74 -17.02 5.64
CA VAL A 402 5.60 -16.30 6.25
C VAL A 402 4.50 -17.27 6.65
N GLN A 403 4.13 -18.19 5.76
CA GLN A 403 3.14 -19.22 6.04
C GLN A 403 3.56 -20.13 7.21
N GLU A 404 4.83 -20.52 7.27
CA GLU A 404 5.35 -21.34 8.37
C GLU A 404 5.27 -20.58 9.71
N LEU A 405 5.69 -19.31 9.74
CA LEU A 405 5.63 -18.45 10.93
C LEU A 405 4.19 -18.20 11.39
N ALA A 406 3.27 -17.88 10.46
CA ALA A 406 1.86 -17.68 10.76
C ALA A 406 1.19 -18.96 11.28
N THR A 407 1.50 -20.10 10.67
CA THR A 407 0.98 -21.42 11.11
C THR A 407 1.50 -21.78 12.50
N ALA A 408 2.79 -21.54 12.75
CA ALA A 408 3.41 -21.81 14.04
C ALA A 408 2.83 -20.90 15.14
N LEU A 409 2.61 -19.62 14.87
CA LEU A 409 1.94 -18.70 15.80
C LEU A 409 0.49 -19.13 16.08
N GLY A 410 -0.24 -19.54 15.04
CA GLY A 410 -1.63 -20.00 15.14
C GLY A 410 -1.77 -21.21 16.07
N ALA A 411 -0.78 -22.12 16.10
CA ALA A 411 -0.75 -23.25 17.02
C ALA A 411 -0.68 -22.84 18.50
N TYR A 412 -0.18 -21.63 18.78
CA TYR A 412 -0.11 -21.02 20.11
C TYR A 412 -1.29 -20.07 20.40
N GLY A 413 -2.27 -19.98 19.48
CA GLY A 413 -3.41 -19.07 19.60
C GLY A 413 -3.05 -17.59 19.44
N VAL A 414 -1.87 -17.31 18.88
CA VAL A 414 -1.38 -15.95 18.59
C VAL A 414 -1.45 -15.75 17.08
N ALA A 415 -1.79 -14.54 16.65
CA ALA A 415 -1.73 -14.14 15.24
C ALA A 415 -0.78 -12.96 15.10
N VAL A 416 -0.19 -12.83 13.91
CA VAL A 416 0.49 -11.61 13.50
C VAL A 416 -0.49 -10.44 13.40
N ARG A 417 0.03 -9.23 13.45
CA ARG A 417 -0.79 -8.01 13.35
C ARG A 417 -1.43 -7.94 11.97
N LYS A 418 -2.70 -7.54 11.89
CA LYS A 418 -3.33 -7.26 10.60
C LYS A 418 -2.75 -5.98 9.99
N PRO A 419 -2.45 -5.96 8.69
CA PRO A 419 -1.94 -4.77 8.03
C PRO A 419 -3.00 -3.65 7.99
N GLU A 420 -2.62 -2.46 8.45
CA GLU A 420 -3.48 -1.27 8.48
C GLU A 420 -3.06 -0.29 7.37
N ILE A 421 -4.04 0.29 6.66
CA ILE A 421 -3.77 1.36 5.69
C ILE A 421 -3.32 2.61 6.43
N LYS A 422 -2.10 3.08 6.17
CA LYS A 422 -1.66 4.40 6.61
C LYS A 422 -2.28 5.45 5.67
N LEU A 423 -3.17 6.29 6.22
CA LEU A 423 -3.84 7.39 5.52
C LEU A 423 -2.88 8.52 5.12
#